data_AF-A0A2S7VXG0-F1
#
_entry.id   AF-A0A2S7VXG0-F1
#
_cell.length_a   1.000
_cell.length_b   1.000
_cell.length_c   1.000
_cell.angle_alpha   90.00
_cell.angle_beta   90.00
_cell.angle_gamma   90.00
#
_symmetry.space_group_name_H-M   'P 1'
#
loop_
_entity.id
_entity.type
_entity.pdbx_description
1 polymer ?
#
loop_
_entity_poly.entity_id
_entity_poly.type
_entity_poly.pdbx_seq_one_letter_code
_entity_poly.pdbx_strand_id
1 'polypeptide(L)'
;MPKFKYLLETKKTLSVNGQGFSVLQVYTDTKVTNSQLFINVNDLVENAPLTRGEVNEHVADASEEQVIIDQEQTLIRVSSALKLNDPKLRDVDPNVRAQAQQFEQVIDKINMMPKLNEERAIASETVKTKSTKAKQDYKNQRVTQGLGNVCEKTNQPIPQGDNLHIHRDPREADFPELAAEEESLSAIGSTVHSEGHKSDNKPFK
;
A
#
# COMPACT_ATOMS: atom_id res chain seq x y z
N MET A 1 8.45 4.47 -12.27
CA MET A 1 7.54 3.74 -11.38
C MET A 1 8.38 2.76 -10.60
N PRO A 2 8.25 2.73 -9.26
CA PRO A 2 8.88 1.71 -8.43
C PRO A 2 8.54 0.32 -8.95
N LYS A 3 9.55 -0.54 -9.10
CA LYS A 3 9.31 -1.96 -9.36
C LYS A 3 9.00 -2.63 -8.02
N PHE A 4 7.76 -2.53 -7.57
CA PHE A 4 7.31 -3.30 -6.41
C PHE A 4 7.33 -4.77 -6.79
N LYS A 5 8.18 -5.55 -6.13
CA LYS A 5 8.14 -7.00 -6.28
C LYS A 5 7.95 -7.58 -4.90
N TYR A 6 6.71 -7.85 -4.58
CA TYR A 6 6.37 -8.71 -3.44
C TYR A 6 7.27 -9.95 -3.44
N LEU A 7 7.80 -10.30 -2.27
CA LEU A 7 8.65 -11.46 -2.10
C LEU A 7 7.75 -12.70 -1.99
N LEU A 8 7.31 -13.25 -3.13
CA LEU A 8 6.36 -14.36 -3.20
C LEU A 8 6.84 -15.61 -2.44
N GLU A 9 8.14 -15.79 -2.29
CA GLU A 9 8.75 -16.84 -1.47
C GLU A 9 8.46 -16.71 0.03
N THR A 10 8.04 -15.53 0.49
CA THR A 10 7.67 -15.26 1.89
C THR A 10 6.19 -15.56 2.18
N LYS A 11 5.45 -16.05 1.19
CA LYS A 11 4.00 -16.25 1.29
C LYS A 11 3.63 -17.16 2.45
N LYS A 12 2.68 -16.69 3.26
CA LYS A 12 2.14 -17.42 4.40
C LYS A 12 0.62 -17.41 4.35
N THR A 13 0.03 -18.59 4.28
CA THR A 13 -1.42 -18.77 4.29
C THR A 13 -1.98 -18.49 5.68
N LEU A 14 -2.98 -17.64 5.74
CA LEU A 14 -3.75 -17.30 6.94
C LEU A 14 -5.22 -17.65 6.69
N SER A 15 -5.81 -18.39 7.62
CA SER A 15 -7.19 -18.85 7.52
C SER A 15 -7.85 -18.83 8.89
N VAL A 16 -9.16 -18.60 8.92
CA VAL A 16 -9.96 -18.80 10.13
C VAL A 16 -10.56 -20.21 10.05
N ASN A 17 -10.31 -21.05 11.06
CA ASN A 17 -10.78 -22.42 11.08
C ASN A 17 -12.29 -22.50 10.80
N GLY A 18 -12.66 -23.29 9.78
CA GLY A 18 -14.06 -23.52 9.41
C GLY A 18 -14.73 -22.39 8.62
N GLN A 19 -14.01 -21.34 8.20
CA GLN A 19 -14.54 -20.29 7.32
C GLN A 19 -13.80 -20.38 5.96
N GLY A 20 -14.57 -20.57 4.89
CA GLY A 20 -14.20 -21.28 3.66
C GLY A 20 -13.12 -20.70 2.73
N PHE A 21 -12.34 -19.71 3.16
CA PHE A 21 -11.25 -19.17 2.35
C PHE A 21 -10.02 -18.80 3.18
N SER A 22 -8.89 -18.66 2.48
CA SER A 22 -7.63 -18.21 3.06
C SER A 22 -7.17 -16.93 2.41
N VAL A 23 -6.35 -16.17 3.12
CA VAL A 23 -5.59 -15.05 2.55
C VAL A 23 -4.10 -15.37 2.64
N LEU A 24 -3.33 -14.82 1.72
CA LEU A 24 -1.89 -14.92 1.66
C LEU A 24 -1.29 -13.65 2.20
N GLN A 25 -0.51 -13.76 3.28
CA GLN A 25 0.38 -12.71 3.72
C GLN A 25 1.65 -12.77 2.90
N VAL A 26 2.03 -11.65 2.26
CA VAL A 26 3.23 -11.54 1.43
C VAL A 26 4.03 -10.31 1.83
N TYR A 27 5.33 -10.47 2.08
CA TYR A 27 6.21 -9.36 2.43
C TYR A 27 6.60 -8.53 1.20
N THR A 28 6.79 -7.24 1.41
CA THR A 28 7.29 -6.30 0.40
C THR A 28 8.82 -6.34 0.36
N ASP A 29 9.40 -6.30 -0.84
CA ASP A 29 10.84 -6.10 -1.04
C ASP A 29 11.21 -4.62 -0.87
N THR A 30 11.11 -4.13 0.37
CA THR A 30 11.33 -2.73 0.72
C THR A 30 12.20 -2.62 1.96
N LYS A 31 12.94 -1.51 2.08
CA LYS A 31 13.80 -1.18 3.23
C LYS A 31 13.02 -1.14 4.54
N VAL A 32 11.76 -0.70 4.49
CA VAL A 32 10.80 -0.90 5.58
C VAL A 32 10.06 -2.21 5.27
N THR A 33 10.42 -3.27 5.98
CA THR A 33 9.72 -4.55 5.87
C THR A 33 8.27 -4.37 6.28
N ASN A 34 7.36 -4.62 5.35
CA ASN A 34 5.93 -4.65 5.59
C ASN A 34 5.35 -5.91 4.93
N SER A 35 4.12 -6.24 5.25
CA SER A 35 3.40 -7.30 4.53
C SER A 35 2.02 -6.83 4.12
N GLN A 36 1.56 -7.35 2.99
CA GLN A 36 0.22 -7.12 2.48
C GLN A 36 -0.53 -8.45 2.43
N LEU A 37 -1.85 -8.37 2.59
CA LEU A 37 -2.73 -9.52 2.50
C LEU A 37 -3.36 -9.58 1.11
N PHE A 38 -3.36 -10.77 0.53
CA PHE A 38 -3.93 -11.07 -0.78
C PHE A 38 -4.93 -12.22 -0.67
N ILE A 39 -5.95 -12.22 -1.52
CA ILE A 39 -6.90 -13.31 -1.67
C ILE A 39 -6.91 -13.79 -3.12
N ASN A 40 -7.08 -15.09 -3.33
CA ASN A 40 -7.26 -15.62 -4.68
C ASN A 40 -8.59 -15.09 -5.26
N VAL A 41 -8.57 -14.68 -6.53
CA VAL A 41 -9.78 -14.19 -7.22
C VAL A 41 -10.92 -15.23 -7.20
N ASN A 42 -10.62 -16.52 -7.31
CA ASN A 42 -11.65 -17.56 -7.23
C ASN A 42 -12.27 -17.63 -5.83
N ASP A 43 -11.44 -17.61 -4.78
CA ASP A 43 -11.92 -17.59 -3.39
C ASP A 43 -12.79 -16.35 -3.13
N LEU A 44 -12.41 -15.19 -3.68
CA LEU A 44 -13.20 -13.96 -3.58
C LEU A 44 -14.59 -14.12 -4.21
N VAL A 45 -14.66 -14.65 -5.43
CA VAL A 45 -15.94 -14.86 -6.16
C VAL A 45 -16.82 -15.89 -5.45
N GLU A 46 -16.23 -16.90 -4.80
CA GLU A 46 -16.98 -17.94 -4.09
C GLU A 46 -17.50 -17.48 -2.72
N ASN A 47 -16.80 -16.54 -2.06
CA ASN A 47 -17.07 -16.18 -0.67
C ASN A 47 -17.66 -14.77 -0.48
N ALA A 48 -17.49 -13.86 -1.44
CA ALA A 48 -18.16 -12.57 -1.46
C ALA A 48 -19.31 -12.58 -2.48
N PRO A 49 -20.35 -11.74 -2.32
CA PRO A 49 -21.43 -11.61 -3.30
C PRO A 49 -21.00 -10.74 -4.49
N LEU A 50 -19.91 -11.16 -5.13
CA LEU A 50 -19.29 -10.53 -6.30
C LEU A 50 -19.37 -11.49 -7.47
N THR A 51 -19.76 -10.97 -8.63
CA THR A 51 -19.73 -11.73 -9.86
C THR A 51 -18.30 -11.83 -10.39
N ARG A 52 -18.02 -12.89 -11.15
CA ARG A 52 -16.74 -13.04 -11.85
C ARG A 52 -16.46 -11.88 -12.81
N GLY A 53 -17.51 -11.31 -13.42
CA GLY A 53 -17.39 -10.13 -14.29
C GLY A 53 -16.86 -8.90 -13.55
N GLU A 54 -17.49 -8.56 -12.41
CA GLU A 54 -17.07 -7.43 -11.56
C GLU A 54 -15.61 -7.58 -11.10
N VAL A 55 -15.21 -8.78 -10.69
CA VAL A 55 -13.82 -9.02 -10.23
C VAL A 55 -12.83 -8.95 -11.40
N ASN A 56 -13.16 -9.51 -12.56
CA ASN A 56 -12.27 -9.48 -13.73
C ASN A 56 -12.09 -8.06 -14.30
N GLU A 57 -13.14 -7.25 -14.32
CA GLU A 57 -13.06 -5.85 -14.72
C GLU A 57 -12.11 -5.08 -13.79
N HIS A 58 -12.27 -5.26 -12.48
CA HIS A 58 -11.36 -4.65 -11.51
C HIS A 58 -9.91 -5.11 -11.69
N VAL A 59 -9.69 -6.41 -11.91
CA VAL A 59 -8.35 -6.98 -12.13
C VAL A 59 -7.70 -6.42 -13.40
N ALA A 60 -8.46 -6.21 -14.47
CA ALA A 60 -7.94 -5.69 -15.73
C ALA A 60 -7.44 -4.23 -15.60
N ASP A 61 -8.07 -3.45 -14.73
CA ASP A 61 -7.74 -2.04 -14.50
C ASP A 61 -6.80 -1.82 -13.29
N ALA A 62 -6.54 -2.85 -12.49
CA ALA A 62 -5.75 -2.77 -11.28
C ALA A 62 -4.24 -2.63 -11.56
N SER A 63 -3.54 -1.90 -10.69
CA SER A 63 -2.09 -1.81 -10.73
C SER A 63 -1.41 -3.08 -10.16
N GLU A 64 -0.12 -3.25 -10.43
CA GLU A 64 0.71 -4.34 -9.88
C GLU A 64 0.79 -4.31 -8.33
N GLU A 65 0.41 -3.21 -7.68
CA GLU A 65 0.31 -3.09 -6.22
C GLU A 65 -1.00 -3.65 -5.65
N GLN A 66 -2.01 -3.80 -6.51
CA GLN A 66 -3.35 -4.26 -6.15
C GLN A 66 -3.57 -5.70 -6.57
N VAL A 67 -2.93 -6.13 -7.66
CA VAL A 67 -3.05 -7.48 -8.21
C VAL A 67 -1.67 -8.04 -8.55
N ILE A 68 -1.44 -9.28 -8.14
CA ILE A 68 -0.23 -10.04 -8.44
C ILE A 68 -0.57 -11.39 -9.04
N ILE A 69 0.36 -11.95 -9.82
CA ILE A 69 0.25 -13.30 -10.38
C ILE A 69 1.27 -14.19 -9.66
N ASP A 70 0.78 -15.25 -9.00
CA ASP A 70 1.60 -16.26 -8.32
C ASP A 70 1.17 -17.65 -8.82
N GLN A 71 2.09 -18.40 -9.45
CA GLN A 71 1.83 -19.77 -9.93
C GLN A 71 0.53 -19.90 -10.76
N GLU A 72 0.33 -19.00 -11.73
CA GLU A 72 -0.87 -18.91 -12.58
C GLU A 72 -2.16 -18.50 -11.85
N GLN A 73 -2.09 -18.22 -10.55
CA GLN A 73 -3.20 -17.69 -9.79
C GLN A 73 -3.16 -16.16 -9.77
N THR A 74 -4.31 -15.55 -9.99
CA THR A 74 -4.47 -14.10 -9.80
C THR A 74 -4.86 -13.85 -8.36
N LEU A 75 -4.03 -13.06 -7.67
CA LEU A 75 -4.25 -12.67 -6.29
C LEU A 75 -4.55 -11.17 -6.25
N ILE A 76 -5.62 -10.80 -5.55
CA ILE A 76 -6.02 -9.41 -5.34
C ILE A 76 -5.78 -9.01 -3.90
N ARG A 77 -5.26 -7.80 -3.67
CA ARG A 77 -5.04 -7.27 -2.33
C ARG A 77 -6.38 -7.20 -1.58
N VAL A 78 -6.38 -7.65 -0.33
CA VAL A 78 -7.59 -7.70 0.51
C VAL A 78 -8.26 -6.33 0.64
N SER A 79 -7.50 -5.24 0.71
CA SER A 79 -8.07 -3.87 0.76
C SER A 79 -8.84 -3.50 -0.52
N SER A 80 -8.40 -3.97 -1.69
CA SER A 80 -9.15 -3.80 -2.94
C SER A 80 -10.40 -4.68 -2.98
N ALA A 81 -10.31 -5.92 -2.50
CA ALA A 81 -11.46 -6.81 -2.38
C ALA A 81 -12.55 -6.25 -1.45
N LEU A 82 -12.17 -5.67 -0.30
CA LEU A 82 -13.10 -4.99 0.61
C LEU A 82 -13.77 -3.79 -0.05
N LYS A 83 -13.03 -2.97 -0.81
CA LYS A 83 -13.61 -1.85 -1.56
C LYS A 83 -14.64 -2.30 -2.59
N LEU A 84 -14.37 -3.40 -3.30
CA LEU A 84 -15.33 -4.01 -4.22
C LEU A 84 -16.59 -4.51 -3.50
N ASN A 85 -16.44 -4.99 -2.27
CA ASN A 85 -17.53 -5.52 -1.46
C ASN A 85 -18.38 -4.44 -0.76
N ASP A 86 -17.84 -3.24 -0.48
CA ASP A 86 -18.55 -2.17 0.27
C ASP A 86 -19.97 -1.86 -0.25
N PRO A 87 -20.21 -1.74 -1.58
CA PRO A 87 -21.56 -1.51 -2.08
C PRO A 87 -22.55 -2.63 -1.70
N LYS A 88 -22.08 -3.88 -1.60
CA LYS A 88 -22.91 -5.06 -1.31
C LYS A 88 -23.39 -5.11 0.14
N LEU A 89 -22.70 -4.42 1.06
CA LEU A 89 -23.18 -4.25 2.44
C LEU A 89 -24.50 -3.49 2.53
N ARG A 90 -24.81 -2.68 1.53
CA ARG A 90 -26.01 -1.81 1.47
C ARG A 90 -27.01 -2.29 0.41
N ASP A 91 -26.81 -3.49 -0.15
CA ASP A 91 -27.70 -4.07 -1.16
C ASP A 91 -29.13 -4.21 -0.63
N VAL A 92 -30.14 -4.23 -1.49
CA VAL A 92 -31.54 -4.42 -1.09
C VAL A 92 -31.81 -5.88 -0.67
N ASP A 93 -31.12 -6.84 -1.27
CA ASP A 93 -31.27 -8.26 -0.97
C ASP A 93 -30.59 -8.61 0.38
N PRO A 94 -31.35 -9.11 1.38
CA PRO A 94 -30.79 -9.49 2.67
C PRO A 94 -29.74 -10.60 2.59
N ASN A 95 -29.81 -11.51 1.61
CA ASN A 95 -28.86 -12.59 1.47
C ASN A 95 -27.51 -12.07 0.95
N VAL A 96 -27.55 -11.15 -0.03
CA VAL A 96 -26.36 -10.45 -0.54
C VAL A 96 -25.67 -9.69 0.60
N ARG A 97 -26.43 -8.91 1.37
CA ARG A 97 -25.86 -8.19 2.53
C ARG A 97 -25.25 -9.13 3.56
N ALA A 98 -25.93 -10.24 3.90
CA ALA A 98 -25.43 -11.21 4.88
C ALA A 98 -24.13 -11.85 4.42
N GLN A 99 -24.03 -12.22 3.14
CA GLN A 99 -22.80 -12.78 2.56
C GLN A 99 -21.66 -11.75 2.55
N ALA A 100 -21.94 -10.50 2.16
CA ALA A 100 -20.96 -9.40 2.20
C ALA A 100 -20.42 -9.18 3.61
N GLN A 101 -21.30 -9.17 4.62
CA GLN A 101 -20.91 -9.02 6.02
C GLN A 101 -20.10 -10.22 6.52
N GLN A 102 -20.48 -11.44 6.14
CA GLN A 102 -19.74 -12.63 6.51
C GLN A 102 -18.31 -12.61 5.96
N PHE A 103 -18.15 -12.19 4.69
CA PHE A 103 -16.84 -12.01 4.08
C PHE A 103 -15.97 -11.03 4.88
N GLU A 104 -16.50 -9.85 5.21
CA GLU A 104 -15.75 -8.84 6.00
C GLU A 104 -15.41 -9.32 7.40
N GLN A 105 -16.33 -10.01 8.08
CA GLN A 105 -16.05 -10.58 9.41
C GLN A 105 -14.91 -11.60 9.39
N VAL A 106 -14.77 -12.41 8.33
CA VAL A 106 -13.65 -13.34 8.19
C VAL A 106 -12.35 -12.56 8.00
N ILE A 107 -12.34 -11.57 7.12
CA ILE A 107 -11.19 -10.71 6.89
C ILE A 107 -10.77 -9.97 8.16
N ASP A 108 -11.72 -9.44 8.92
CA ASP A 108 -11.47 -8.75 10.19
C ASP A 108 -10.82 -9.68 11.22
N LYS A 109 -11.32 -10.91 11.37
CA LYS A 109 -10.69 -11.92 12.24
C LYS A 109 -9.27 -12.23 11.82
N ILE A 110 -8.99 -12.31 10.52
CA ILE A 110 -7.63 -12.50 10.03
C ILE A 110 -6.78 -11.27 10.38
N ASN A 111 -7.29 -10.06 10.11
CA ASN A 111 -6.60 -8.81 10.43
C ASN A 111 -6.31 -8.64 11.92
N MET A 112 -7.11 -9.24 12.80
CA MET A 112 -6.94 -9.22 14.25
C MET A 112 -6.07 -10.36 14.80
N MET A 113 -5.48 -11.21 13.95
CA MET A 113 -4.58 -12.27 14.42
C MET A 113 -3.39 -11.67 15.19
N PRO A 114 -3.07 -12.15 16.40
CA PRO A 114 -2.03 -11.55 17.24
C PRO A 114 -0.67 -11.39 16.53
N LYS A 115 -0.24 -12.40 15.78
CA LYS A 115 1.01 -12.36 15.02
C LYS A 115 1.07 -11.23 13.99
N LEU A 116 -0.04 -10.98 13.27
CA LEU A 116 -0.12 -9.87 12.32
C LEU A 116 -0.06 -8.52 13.03
N ASN A 117 -0.72 -8.40 14.18
CA ASN A 117 -0.71 -7.17 14.96
C ASN A 117 0.69 -6.87 15.52
N GLU A 118 1.40 -7.89 16.01
CA GLU A 118 2.80 -7.77 16.45
C GLU A 118 3.71 -7.33 15.30
N GLU A 119 3.62 -7.98 14.15
CA GLU A 119 4.42 -7.64 12.96
C GLU A 119 4.13 -6.20 12.48
N ARG A 120 2.86 -5.78 12.48
CA ARG A 120 2.45 -4.40 12.14
C ARG A 120 2.96 -3.38 13.15
N ALA A 121 2.94 -3.70 14.44
CA ALA A 121 3.47 -2.82 15.49
C ALA A 121 4.98 -2.61 15.29
N ILE A 122 5.74 -3.69 15.07
CA ILE A 122 7.17 -3.63 14.78
C ILE A 122 7.43 -2.82 13.51
N ALA A 123 6.69 -3.09 12.43
CA ALA A 123 6.82 -2.31 11.20
C ALA A 123 6.59 -0.82 11.48
N SER A 124 5.49 -0.46 12.16
CA SER A 124 5.14 0.92 12.51
C SER A 124 6.22 1.62 13.34
N GLU A 125 6.86 0.94 14.29
CA GLU A 125 7.95 1.50 15.09
C GLU A 125 9.19 1.80 14.25
N THR A 126 9.47 0.97 13.23
CA THR A 126 10.63 1.14 12.37
C THR A 126 10.42 2.16 11.24
N VAL A 127 9.18 2.36 10.79
CA VAL A 127 8.82 3.28 9.68
C VAL A 127 9.42 4.66 9.92
N LYS A 128 9.11 5.32 11.05
CA LYS A 128 9.54 6.70 11.33
C LYS A 128 11.06 6.83 11.37
N THR A 129 11.74 5.87 12.00
CA THR A 129 13.20 5.86 12.15
C THR A 129 13.89 5.67 10.80
N LYS A 130 13.45 4.66 10.03
CA LYS A 130 14.00 4.38 8.68
C LYS A 130 13.68 5.50 7.69
N SER A 131 12.47 6.05 7.75
CA SER A 131 12.03 7.22 7.00
C SER A 131 12.94 8.41 7.21
N THR A 132 13.16 8.79 8.47
CA THR A 132 13.93 9.97 8.84
C THR A 132 15.38 9.82 8.39
N LYS A 133 15.94 8.62 8.61
CA LYS A 133 17.28 8.28 8.14
C LYS A 133 17.39 8.38 6.61
N ALA A 134 16.44 7.80 5.87
CA ALA A 134 16.44 7.86 4.40
C ALA A 134 16.37 9.29 3.87
N LYS A 135 15.53 10.16 4.47
CA LYS A 135 15.48 11.58 4.11
C LYS A 135 16.81 12.29 4.36
N GLN A 136 17.45 12.03 5.49
CA GLN A 136 18.74 12.64 5.81
C GLN A 136 19.86 12.16 4.86
N ASP A 137 19.92 10.84 4.62
CA ASP A 137 20.92 10.23 3.74
C ASP A 137 20.75 10.73 2.30
N TYR A 138 19.50 10.82 1.79
CA TYR A 138 19.17 11.37 0.47
C TYR A 138 19.57 12.84 0.33
N LYS A 139 19.27 13.67 1.35
CA LYS A 139 19.67 15.08 1.38
C LYS A 139 21.19 15.22 1.29
N ASN A 140 21.93 14.46 2.10
CA ASN A 140 23.38 14.48 2.11
C ASN A 140 23.96 14.08 0.73
N GLN A 141 23.40 13.02 0.12
CA GLN A 141 23.81 12.56 -1.21
C GLN A 141 23.64 13.64 -2.28
N ARG A 142 22.49 14.33 -2.32
CA ARG A 142 22.24 15.41 -3.30
C ARG A 142 23.17 16.61 -3.07
N VAL A 143 23.49 16.95 -1.83
CA VAL A 143 24.50 17.98 -1.52
C VAL A 143 25.88 17.57 -2.03
N THR A 144 26.32 16.34 -1.75
CA THR A 144 27.62 15.82 -2.24
C THR A 144 27.70 15.78 -3.76
N GLN A 145 26.57 15.53 -4.45
CA GLN A 145 26.48 15.53 -5.90
C GLN A 145 26.39 16.93 -6.52
N GLY A 146 26.39 18.00 -5.72
CA GLY A 146 26.21 19.37 -6.22
C GLY A 146 24.79 19.71 -6.65
N LEU A 147 23.81 18.87 -6.32
CA LEU A 147 22.39 19.04 -6.62
C LEU A 147 21.60 19.67 -5.46
N GLY A 148 22.29 20.07 -4.38
CA GLY A 148 21.66 20.60 -3.16
C GLY A 148 20.89 21.91 -3.33
N ASN A 149 20.96 22.54 -4.51
CA ASN A 149 20.27 23.77 -4.89
C ASN A 149 19.34 23.58 -6.10
N VAL A 150 19.03 22.35 -6.50
CA VAL A 150 18.11 22.06 -7.62
C VAL A 150 16.83 21.43 -7.07
N CYS A 151 15.69 21.93 -7.52
CA CYS A 151 14.39 21.34 -7.23
C CYS A 151 14.11 20.21 -8.23
N GLU A 152 14.11 18.97 -7.78
CA GLU A 152 13.93 17.78 -8.65
C GLU A 152 12.54 17.70 -9.29
N LYS A 153 11.53 18.35 -8.69
CA LYS A 153 10.16 18.35 -9.24
C LYS A 153 9.99 19.33 -10.40
N THR A 154 10.72 20.45 -10.39
CA THR A 154 10.60 21.51 -11.41
C THR A 154 11.82 21.60 -12.32
N ASN A 155 12.92 20.91 -11.98
CA ASN A 155 14.24 21.03 -12.60
C ASN A 155 14.77 22.47 -12.64
N GLN A 156 14.36 23.30 -11.67
CA GLN A 156 14.81 24.69 -11.54
C GLN A 156 15.69 24.86 -10.30
N PRO A 157 16.59 25.86 -10.28
CA PRO A 157 17.30 26.22 -9.06
C PRO A 157 16.33 26.59 -7.93
N ILE A 158 16.65 26.13 -6.72
CA ILE A 158 15.98 26.55 -5.50
C ILE A 158 16.33 28.04 -5.27
N PRO A 159 15.34 28.93 -5.05
CA PRO A 159 15.58 30.35 -4.85
C PRO A 159 16.58 30.63 -3.73
N GLN A 160 17.39 31.69 -3.89
CA GLN A 160 18.36 32.09 -2.88
C GLN A 160 17.66 32.45 -1.56
N GLY A 161 18.08 31.83 -0.46
CA GLY A 161 17.46 31.98 0.86
C GLY A 161 16.35 30.97 1.17
N ASP A 162 15.97 30.12 0.20
CA ASP A 162 15.07 28.99 0.42
C ASP A 162 15.84 27.74 0.87
N ASN A 163 15.24 26.92 1.73
CA ASN A 163 15.84 25.70 2.25
C ASN A 163 15.53 24.50 1.37
N LEU A 164 16.50 23.59 1.26
CA LEU A 164 16.28 22.27 0.68
C LEU A 164 15.53 21.36 1.66
N HIS A 165 14.38 20.85 1.22
CA HIS A 165 13.55 19.87 1.89
C HIS A 165 13.49 18.56 1.09
N ILE A 166 13.34 17.44 1.79
CA ILE A 166 13.07 16.14 1.17
C ILE A 166 11.59 15.83 1.33
N HIS A 167 10.88 15.91 0.21
CA HIS A 167 9.50 15.47 0.10
C HIS A 167 9.44 13.97 -0.09
N ARG A 168 8.31 13.38 0.28
CA ARG A 168 8.03 11.98 0.06
C ARG A 168 6.71 11.86 -0.70
N ASP A 169 6.74 11.07 -1.76
CA ASP A 169 5.57 10.75 -2.58
C ASP A 169 5.70 9.26 -3.02
N PRO A 170 4.79 8.36 -2.63
CA PRO A 170 3.54 8.61 -1.90
C PRO A 170 3.73 8.80 -0.39
N ARG A 171 2.71 9.31 0.30
CA ARG A 171 2.79 9.63 1.75
C ARG A 171 3.07 8.38 2.59
N GLU A 172 3.82 8.57 3.66
CA GLU A 172 4.15 7.51 4.61
C GLU A 172 2.92 6.84 5.24
N ALA A 173 1.86 7.63 5.48
CA ALA A 173 0.62 7.10 6.06
C ALA A 173 -0.13 6.16 5.10
N ASP A 174 0.03 6.36 3.78
CA ASP A 174 -0.66 5.58 2.76
C ASP A 174 0.17 4.34 2.38
N PHE A 175 1.50 4.50 2.30
CA PHE A 175 2.45 3.45 1.91
C PHE A 175 3.67 3.45 2.84
N PRO A 176 3.53 2.93 4.07
CA PRO A 176 4.62 2.91 5.05
C PRO A 176 5.84 2.10 4.60
N GLU A 177 5.64 1.05 3.79
CA GLU A 177 6.71 0.25 3.17
C GLU A 177 7.67 1.09 2.32
N LEU A 178 7.15 2.13 1.67
CA LEU A 178 7.88 3.02 0.78
C LEU A 178 8.60 4.15 1.48
N ALA A 179 8.41 4.27 2.79
CA ALA A 179 8.84 5.44 3.54
C ALA A 179 10.37 5.64 3.52
N ALA A 180 11.15 4.61 3.19
CA ALA A 180 12.61 4.69 3.09
C ALA A 180 13.16 4.49 1.67
N GLU A 181 12.30 4.28 0.67
CA GLU A 181 12.74 4.06 -0.71
C GLU A 181 13.20 5.36 -1.35
N GLU A 182 14.31 5.29 -2.09
CA GLU A 182 14.91 6.46 -2.72
C GLU A 182 13.98 7.05 -3.79
N GLU A 183 13.36 6.19 -4.58
CA GLU A 183 12.40 6.55 -5.63
C GLU A 183 11.13 7.24 -5.10
N SER A 184 10.85 7.11 -3.81
CA SER A 184 9.74 7.78 -3.13
C SER A 184 10.15 9.13 -2.54
N LEU A 185 11.39 9.58 -2.74
CA LEU A 185 11.93 10.83 -2.19
C LEU A 185 12.24 11.83 -3.30
N SER A 186 12.05 13.11 -3.00
CA SER A 186 12.45 14.19 -3.91
C SER A 186 13.00 15.39 -3.16
N ALA A 187 14.12 15.91 -3.63
CA ALA A 187 14.77 17.12 -3.14
C ALA A 187 14.11 18.36 -3.76
N ILE A 188 13.42 19.16 -2.94
CA ILE A 188 12.64 20.31 -3.40
C ILE A 188 12.78 21.52 -2.46
N GLY A 189 12.52 22.74 -2.96
CA GLY A 189 12.49 23.95 -2.15
C GLY A 189 11.26 24.04 -1.23
N SER A 190 11.28 24.91 -0.21
CA SER A 190 10.21 24.99 0.80
C SER A 190 8.85 25.32 0.19
N THR A 191 8.81 26.19 -0.83
CA THR A 191 7.55 26.60 -1.47
C THR A 191 6.84 25.40 -2.12
N VAL A 192 7.57 24.65 -2.95
CA VAL A 192 7.05 23.43 -3.61
C VAL A 192 6.72 22.36 -2.57
N HIS A 193 7.51 22.27 -1.50
CA HIS A 193 7.26 21.35 -0.40
C HIS A 193 5.95 21.65 0.33
N SER A 194 5.70 22.92 0.68
CA SER A 194 4.45 23.34 1.30
C SER A 194 3.24 23.14 0.38
N GLU A 195 3.40 23.32 -0.93
CA GLU A 195 2.34 23.03 -1.90
C GLU A 195 2.04 21.53 -1.99
N GLY A 196 3.06 20.68 -1.99
CA GLY A 196 2.91 19.22 -1.92
C GLY A 196 2.09 18.78 -0.70
N HIS A 197 2.40 19.30 0.49
CA HIS A 197 1.62 19.00 1.70
C HIS A 197 0.16 19.48 1.63
N LYS A 198 -0.15 20.52 0.84
CA LYS A 198 -1.54 20.96 0.63
C LYS A 198 -2.32 20.03 -0.29
N SER A 199 -1.67 19.42 -1.29
CA SER A 199 -2.30 18.37 -2.11
C SER A 199 -2.48 17.07 -1.32
N ASP A 200 -1.54 16.76 -0.44
CA ASP A 200 -1.53 15.56 0.39
C ASP A 200 -2.69 15.50 1.39
N ASN A 201 -3.24 16.64 1.81
CA ASN A 201 -4.39 16.70 2.73
C ASN A 201 -5.75 16.56 2.04
N LYS A 202 -5.79 16.37 0.72
CA LYS A 202 -7.05 16.10 0.03
C LYS A 202 -7.32 14.60 0.08
N PRO A 203 -8.54 14.15 0.45
CA PRO A 203 -8.89 12.74 0.32
C PRO A 203 -8.68 12.31 -1.14
N PHE A 204 -8.10 11.13 -1.36
CA PHE A 204 -8.04 10.51 -2.68
C PHE A 204 -9.46 10.54 -3.28
N LYS A 205 -9.61 11.18 -4.44
CA LYS A 205 -10.86 11.16 -5.21
C LYS A 205 -11.00 9.82 -5.91
#